data_AF-A0A3C1FZH2-F1
#
_entry.id   AF-A0A3C1FZH2-F1
#
_cell.length_a   1.000
_cell.length_b   1.000
_cell.length_c   1.000
_cell.angle_alpha   90.00
_cell.angle_beta   90.00
_cell.angle_gamma   90.00
#
_symmetry.space_group_name_H-M   'P 1'
#
loop_
_entity.id
_entity.type
_entity.pdbx_description
1 polymer ?
#
loop_
_entity_poly.entity_id
_entity_poly.type
_entity_poly.pdbx_seq_one_letter_code
_entity_poly.pdbx_strand_id
1 'polypeptide(L)'
;MKLLYLFRNGALPAAWKTCQPQCPYMHITFILTEPLRGCHFLSLDSPLYRQLLWYNINLLQVSFQTMKKQYAIGIDIGGTNLRAALVSREGEIVNKIKVPSLERLEESLLNAVSEVFTDGVTAIGIGAAGLIDRETATVVVSPNLPSIEGVNVVRMLRDKYGIPVFLENDANVAALGERWMGVGRDFKNFVLFTLGTGIGGGIIYDGRLMNVAAEIGHMSIIANGVKCSCGNHGCLESYAAAKAMLSYAITALEHDAASTLKERHQGNIYKLTPEDIYQAALEGDNLSRDVLREAGKYLGVGISNIIHTFSPEAIILTGGLMGAWNIYIREAIKEVSRRTLKHLFDNVTIVPSSLLDDAGIVGSAYLAFSGLSC
;
A
#
# COMPACT_ATOMS: atom_id res chain seq x y z
N MET A 1 -25.03 -41.10 21.63
CA MET A 1 -25.34 -40.41 22.89
C MET A 1 -25.67 -38.95 22.57
N LYS A 2 -26.81 -38.43 23.01
CA LYS A 2 -27.39 -37.13 22.56
C LYS A 2 -26.50 -35.94 22.97
N LEU A 3 -26.17 -35.06 22.01
CA LEU A 3 -25.65 -33.72 22.27
C LEU A 3 -26.78 -32.84 22.81
N LEU A 4 -26.55 -32.17 23.94
CA LEU A 4 -27.41 -31.10 24.45
C LEU A 4 -26.61 -29.79 24.53
N TYR A 5 -27.03 -28.83 23.71
CA TYR A 5 -26.70 -27.42 23.82
C TYR A 5 -27.29 -26.85 25.12
N LEU A 6 -26.51 -26.12 25.90
CA LEU A 6 -27.01 -25.15 26.89
C LEU A 6 -26.00 -24.00 27.07
N PHE A 7 -26.33 -22.84 26.50
CA PHE A 7 -25.88 -21.53 26.98
C PHE A 7 -26.96 -20.99 27.91
N ARG A 8 -26.64 -20.67 29.17
CA ARG A 8 -27.24 -19.55 29.92
C ARG A 8 -26.63 -19.36 31.32
N ASN A 9 -26.27 -18.10 31.59
CA ASN A 9 -26.16 -17.41 32.88
C ASN A 9 -24.95 -17.68 33.80
N GLY A 10 -24.08 -16.66 33.91
CA GLY A 10 -23.71 -16.08 35.21
C GLY A 10 -22.51 -16.66 35.96
N ALA A 11 -21.52 -15.79 36.17
CA ALA A 11 -20.43 -15.85 37.17
C ALA A 11 -19.18 -16.69 36.83
N LEU A 12 -18.08 -15.97 36.58
CA LEU A 12 -16.70 -16.46 36.69
C LEU A 12 -16.33 -16.59 38.17
N PRO A 13 -15.85 -17.75 38.67
CA PRO A 13 -15.24 -17.83 39.99
C PRO A 13 -13.77 -17.40 39.94
N ALA A 14 -13.41 -16.51 40.87
CA ALA A 14 -12.06 -16.05 41.13
C ALA A 14 -11.19 -17.18 41.71
N ALA A 15 -10.28 -17.74 40.91
CA ALA A 15 -9.17 -18.56 41.39
C ALA A 15 -8.01 -18.53 40.39
N TRP A 16 -7.41 -17.35 40.19
CA TRP A 16 -6.12 -17.21 39.53
C TRP A 16 -5.10 -16.72 40.57
N LYS A 17 -4.33 -17.66 41.13
CA LYS A 17 -3.08 -17.36 41.83
C LYS A 17 -2.01 -18.36 41.42
N THR A 18 -1.12 -17.88 40.55
CA THR A 18 0.32 -18.11 40.51
C THR A 18 0.85 -19.51 40.89
N CYS A 19 1.33 -20.23 39.88
CA CYS A 19 2.50 -21.11 40.02
C CYS A 19 3.32 -21.08 38.72
N GLN A 20 4.50 -20.45 38.79
CA GLN A 20 5.71 -20.82 38.06
C GLN A 20 6.67 -21.42 39.12
N PRO A 21 7.77 -22.15 38.78
CA PRO A 21 8.46 -22.29 37.48
C PRO A 21 8.98 -23.73 37.14
N GLN A 22 9.64 -23.87 35.97
CA GLN A 22 10.61 -24.92 35.55
C GLN A 22 10.10 -26.28 35.04
N CYS A 23 9.95 -26.42 33.69
CA CYS A 23 10.14 -27.68 32.95
C CYS A 23 10.32 -27.38 31.43
N PRO A 24 11.25 -28.03 30.69
CA PRO A 24 11.61 -27.65 29.31
C PRO A 24 10.77 -28.34 28.21
N TYR A 25 9.61 -28.91 28.52
CA TYR A 25 8.74 -29.55 27.53
C TYR A 25 7.38 -28.85 27.46
N MET A 26 7.06 -28.35 26.27
CA MET A 26 5.82 -27.64 25.94
C MET A 26 4.65 -28.62 25.97
N HIS A 27 4.05 -28.84 27.14
CA HIS A 27 2.82 -29.61 27.29
C HIS A 27 1.61 -28.73 26.99
N ILE A 28 1.08 -28.83 25.77
CA ILE A 28 -0.25 -28.32 25.43
C ILE A 28 -1.27 -29.16 26.20
N THR A 29 -1.74 -28.64 27.34
CA THR A 29 -2.78 -29.29 28.14
C THR A 29 -4.13 -28.79 27.66
N PHE A 30 -4.86 -29.62 26.91
CA PHE A 30 -6.27 -29.38 26.61
C PHE A 30 -7.09 -29.68 27.87
N ILE A 31 -7.71 -28.63 28.44
CA ILE A 31 -8.64 -28.77 29.56
C ILE A 31 -9.99 -29.22 28.98
N LEU A 32 -10.27 -30.52 29.04
CA LEU A 32 -11.63 -31.05 28.85
C LEU A 32 -12.40 -30.85 30.15
N THR A 33 -13.45 -30.02 30.11
CA THR A 33 -14.32 -29.75 31.25
C THR A 33 -15.36 -30.86 31.41
N GLU A 34 -15.13 -31.80 32.32
CA GLU A 34 -16.17 -32.48 33.12
C GLU A 34 -15.63 -32.78 34.53
N PRO A 35 -16.47 -32.74 35.59
CA PRO A 35 -16.00 -32.85 36.96
C PRO A 35 -15.82 -34.32 37.36
N LEU A 36 -14.69 -34.92 36.98
CA LEU A 36 -14.28 -36.22 37.52
C LEU A 36 -13.28 -36.00 38.66
N ARG A 37 -13.77 -36.21 39.89
CA ARG A 37 -12.95 -36.31 41.09
C ARG A 37 -12.00 -37.51 40.95
N GLY A 38 -10.69 -37.25 40.92
CA GLY A 38 -9.66 -38.27 41.09
C GLY A 38 -8.54 -38.19 40.05
N CYS A 39 -7.30 -38.00 40.49
CA CYS A 39 -6.12 -38.15 39.64
C CYS A 39 -5.92 -39.63 39.32
N HIS A 40 -6.16 -40.04 38.06
CA HIS A 40 -5.68 -41.30 37.52
C HIS A 40 -4.66 -41.02 36.41
N PHE A 41 -3.43 -41.50 36.61
CA PHE A 41 -2.43 -41.61 35.55
C PHE A 41 -2.85 -42.75 34.61
N LEU A 42 -3.27 -42.41 33.39
CA LEU A 42 -3.51 -43.39 32.32
C LEU A 42 -2.20 -43.60 31.54
N SER A 43 -1.71 -44.85 31.50
CA SER A 43 -0.52 -45.23 30.73
C SER A 43 -0.78 -45.16 29.22
N LEU A 44 0.25 -44.77 28.46
CA LEU A 44 0.28 -44.52 27.00
C LEU A 44 -0.09 -45.70 26.07
N ASP A 45 -0.48 -46.86 26.60
CA ASP A 45 -0.69 -48.09 25.83
C ASP A 45 -2.16 -48.55 25.70
N SER A 46 -3.15 -47.67 25.94
CA SER A 46 -4.55 -48.04 25.75
C SER A 46 -4.99 -47.91 24.26
N PRO A 47 -5.72 -48.91 23.70
CA PRO A 47 -6.29 -48.83 22.35
C PRO A 47 -7.21 -47.62 22.14
N LEU A 48 -7.85 -47.16 23.23
CA LEU A 48 -8.72 -45.97 23.25
C LEU A 48 -7.93 -44.68 22.99
N TYR A 49 -6.71 -44.55 23.52
CA TYR A 49 -5.87 -43.37 23.31
C TYR A 49 -5.36 -43.30 21.87
N ARG A 50 -5.01 -44.45 21.26
CA ARG A 50 -4.65 -44.51 19.83
C ARG A 50 -5.83 -44.16 18.93
N GLN A 51 -7.04 -44.60 19.26
CA GLN A 51 -8.25 -44.21 18.53
C GLN A 51 -8.56 -42.71 18.70
N LEU A 52 -8.43 -42.14 19.89
CA LEU A 52 -8.63 -40.70 20.13
C LEU A 52 -7.57 -39.85 19.43
N LEU A 53 -6.30 -40.28 19.40
CA LEU A 53 -5.24 -39.63 18.61
C LEU A 53 -5.53 -39.73 17.11
N TRP A 54 -5.93 -40.90 16.61
CA TRP A 54 -6.28 -41.07 15.19
C TRP A 54 -7.52 -40.26 14.78
N TYR A 55 -8.54 -40.18 15.64
CA TYR A 55 -9.73 -39.38 15.39
C TYR A 55 -9.42 -37.88 15.44
N ASN A 56 -8.56 -37.44 16.37
CA ASN A 56 -8.11 -36.05 16.46
C ASN A 56 -7.16 -35.66 15.33
N ILE A 57 -6.28 -36.56 14.86
CA ILE A 57 -5.43 -36.33 13.68
C ILE A 57 -6.29 -36.23 12.42
N ASN A 58 -7.33 -37.04 12.28
CA ASN A 58 -8.29 -36.91 11.17
C ASN A 58 -9.15 -35.66 11.31
N LEU A 59 -9.62 -35.29 12.50
CA LEU A 59 -10.32 -34.03 12.73
C LEU A 59 -9.42 -32.83 12.45
N LEU A 60 -8.12 -32.91 12.77
CA LEU A 60 -7.13 -31.89 12.43
C LEU A 60 -6.85 -31.87 10.91
N GLN A 61 -6.69 -33.02 10.23
CA GLN A 61 -6.53 -33.07 8.77
C GLN A 61 -7.78 -32.60 8.02
N VAL A 62 -8.98 -32.94 8.50
CA VAL A 62 -10.27 -32.50 7.94
C VAL A 62 -10.54 -31.02 8.27
N SER A 63 -10.14 -30.54 9.45
CA SER A 63 -10.16 -29.12 9.82
C SER A 63 -9.15 -28.29 9.03
N PHE A 64 -7.99 -28.86 8.67
CA PHE A 64 -7.02 -28.22 7.78
C PHE A 64 -7.49 -28.20 6.33
N GLN A 65 -8.33 -29.15 5.92
CA GLN A 65 -8.87 -29.21 4.55
C GLN A 65 -10.08 -28.31 4.27
N THR A 66 -10.60 -27.57 5.25
CA THR A 66 -11.69 -26.59 5.02
C THR A 66 -11.64 -25.36 5.94
N MET A 67 -10.45 -24.81 6.21
CA MET A 67 -10.42 -23.34 6.29
C MET A 67 -10.72 -22.86 4.87
N LYS A 68 -11.96 -22.44 4.60
CA LYS A 68 -12.31 -21.74 3.36
C LYS A 68 -11.21 -20.74 3.10
N LYS A 69 -10.49 -20.87 1.97
CA LYS A 69 -9.48 -19.88 1.59
C LYS A 69 -10.15 -18.51 1.61
N GLN A 70 -9.69 -17.65 2.51
CA GLN A 70 -10.24 -16.31 2.67
C GLN A 70 -9.45 -15.39 1.77
N TYR A 71 -10.14 -14.81 0.81
CA TYR A 71 -9.56 -13.86 -0.12
C TYR A 71 -10.10 -12.47 0.12
N ALA A 72 -9.32 -11.47 -0.27
CA ALA A 72 -9.79 -10.11 -0.45
C ALA A 72 -9.61 -9.72 -1.91
N ILE A 73 -10.45 -8.80 -2.39
CA ILE A 73 -10.19 -8.11 -3.64
C ILE A 73 -9.54 -6.78 -3.31
N GLY A 74 -8.30 -6.58 -3.78
CA GLY A 74 -7.62 -5.29 -3.75
C GLY A 74 -7.85 -4.55 -5.06
N ILE A 75 -8.26 -3.29 -4.98
CA ILE A 75 -8.49 -2.42 -6.13
C ILE A 75 -7.57 -1.21 -6.03
N ASP A 76 -6.92 -0.85 -7.14
CA ASP A 76 -6.13 0.36 -7.30
C ASP A 76 -6.72 1.17 -8.47
N ILE A 77 -7.29 2.33 -8.16
CA ILE A 77 -7.93 3.22 -9.12
C ILE A 77 -7.05 4.44 -9.34
N GLY A 78 -6.20 4.36 -10.36
CA GLY A 78 -5.38 5.48 -10.82
C GLY A 78 -6.04 6.28 -11.95
N GLY A 79 -5.46 7.43 -12.29
CA GLY A 79 -5.96 8.29 -13.38
C GLY A 79 -5.91 7.67 -14.78
N THR A 80 -5.07 6.66 -14.99
CA THR A 80 -4.91 6.00 -16.31
C THR A 80 -5.39 4.56 -16.32
N ASN A 81 -5.21 3.83 -15.23
CA ASN A 81 -5.53 2.41 -15.15
C ASN A 81 -6.26 2.10 -13.86
N LEU A 82 -7.22 1.19 -13.97
CA LEU A 82 -7.86 0.49 -12.87
C LEU A 82 -7.27 -0.91 -12.82
N ARG A 83 -6.80 -1.32 -11.65
CA ARG A 83 -6.31 -2.67 -11.40
C ARG A 83 -7.15 -3.31 -10.32
N ALA A 84 -7.43 -4.60 -10.47
CA ALA A 84 -8.10 -5.40 -9.45
C ALA A 84 -7.37 -6.73 -9.31
N ALA A 85 -7.21 -7.21 -8.08
CA ALA A 85 -6.63 -8.52 -7.83
C ALA A 85 -7.32 -9.27 -6.71
N LEU A 86 -7.41 -10.58 -6.89
CA LEU A 86 -7.75 -11.53 -5.84
C LEU A 86 -6.48 -11.85 -5.05
N VAL A 87 -6.48 -11.56 -3.75
CA VAL A 87 -5.31 -11.71 -2.88
C VAL A 87 -5.64 -12.64 -1.71
N SER A 88 -4.77 -13.59 -1.42
CA SER A 88 -4.90 -14.50 -0.27
C SER A 88 -4.58 -13.79 1.05
N ARG A 89 -4.90 -14.44 2.17
CA ARG A 89 -4.58 -13.92 3.51
C ARG A 89 -3.09 -13.92 3.83
N GLU A 90 -2.30 -14.65 3.04
CA GLU A 90 -0.84 -14.67 3.07
C GLU A 90 -0.22 -13.60 2.15
N GLY A 91 -1.04 -12.81 1.46
CA GLY A 91 -0.59 -11.74 0.56
C GLY A 91 -0.23 -12.20 -0.85
N GLU A 92 -0.57 -13.44 -1.23
CA GLU A 92 -0.34 -13.95 -2.59
C GLU A 92 -1.39 -13.39 -3.55
N ILE A 93 -0.95 -12.81 -4.67
CA ILE A 93 -1.83 -12.41 -5.77
C ILE A 93 -2.20 -13.66 -6.57
N VAL A 94 -3.45 -14.11 -6.45
CA VAL A 94 -3.96 -15.33 -7.11
C VAL A 94 -4.43 -15.03 -8.53
N ASN A 95 -5.09 -13.88 -8.72
CA ASN A 95 -5.53 -13.39 -10.02
C ASN A 95 -5.42 -11.87 -10.03
N LYS A 96 -5.03 -11.28 -11.16
CA LYS A 96 -4.88 -9.84 -11.32
C LYS A 96 -5.25 -9.44 -12.74
N ILE A 97 -6.00 -8.35 -12.83
CA ILE A 97 -6.36 -7.72 -14.10
C ILE A 97 -6.00 -6.24 -14.08
N LYS A 98 -5.87 -5.68 -15.28
CA LYS A 98 -5.62 -4.26 -15.50
C LYS A 98 -6.44 -3.80 -16.69
N VAL A 99 -7.27 -2.79 -16.47
CA VAL A 99 -8.11 -2.16 -17.49
C VAL A 99 -7.87 -0.65 -17.50
N PRO A 100 -8.08 0.05 -18.63
CA PRO A 100 -8.02 1.51 -18.65
C PRO A 100 -9.06 2.13 -17.71
N SER A 101 -8.72 3.25 -17.06
CA SER A 101 -9.69 4.07 -16.32
C SER A 101 -10.54 4.84 -17.34
N LEU A 102 -11.76 4.35 -17.63
CA LEU A 102 -12.66 4.95 -18.62
C LEU A 102 -13.64 5.95 -17.99
N GLU A 103 -14.25 6.81 -18.81
CA GLU A 103 -15.34 7.72 -18.41
C GLU A 103 -16.52 6.99 -17.73
N ARG A 104 -16.69 5.69 -18.01
CA ARG A 104 -17.64 4.80 -17.34
C ARG A 104 -16.97 4.03 -16.20
N LEU A 105 -16.50 4.75 -15.20
CA LEU A 105 -15.76 4.18 -14.06
C LEU A 105 -16.56 3.09 -13.35
N GLU A 106 -17.85 3.31 -13.09
CA GLU A 106 -18.71 2.33 -12.42
C GLU A 106 -18.78 1.00 -13.17
N GLU A 107 -19.09 1.03 -14.47
CA GLU A 107 -19.16 -0.16 -15.33
C GLU A 107 -17.81 -0.89 -15.36
N SER A 108 -16.73 -0.13 -15.54
CA SER A 108 -15.36 -0.67 -15.60
C SER A 108 -14.95 -1.33 -14.28
N LEU A 109 -15.28 -0.69 -13.14
CA LEU A 109 -15.02 -1.21 -11.80
C LEU A 109 -15.83 -2.48 -11.53
N LEU A 110 -17.12 -2.49 -11.89
CA LEU A 110 -17.98 -3.65 -11.71
C LEU A 110 -17.52 -4.85 -12.54
N ASN A 111 -17.12 -4.63 -13.80
CA ASN A 111 -16.58 -5.65 -14.69
C ASN A 111 -15.26 -6.18 -14.14
N ALA A 112 -14.35 -5.28 -13.75
CA ALA A 112 -13.07 -5.65 -13.19
C ALA A 112 -13.19 -6.52 -11.94
N VAL A 113 -14.05 -6.13 -10.99
CA VAL A 113 -14.30 -6.93 -9.79
C VAL A 113 -14.90 -8.29 -10.17
N SER A 114 -15.82 -8.35 -11.14
CA SER A 114 -16.45 -9.61 -11.53
C SER A 114 -15.48 -10.63 -12.12
N GLU A 115 -14.43 -10.19 -12.81
CA GLU A 115 -13.42 -11.09 -13.40
C GLU A 115 -12.50 -11.74 -12.36
N VAL A 116 -12.31 -11.11 -11.21
CA VAL A 116 -11.45 -11.63 -10.13
C VAL A 116 -12.25 -12.22 -8.97
N PHE A 117 -13.57 -12.00 -8.93
CA PHE A 117 -14.43 -12.49 -7.85
C PHE A 117 -14.54 -14.01 -7.84
N THR A 118 -14.50 -14.61 -6.65
CA THR A 118 -14.66 -16.05 -6.46
C THR A 118 -15.30 -16.36 -5.12
N ASP A 119 -15.75 -17.62 -4.95
CA ASP A 119 -16.22 -18.11 -3.67
C ASP A 119 -15.09 -18.07 -2.63
N GLY A 120 -15.33 -17.37 -1.52
CA GLY A 120 -14.33 -17.18 -0.45
C GLY A 120 -13.77 -15.76 -0.36
N VAL A 121 -14.15 -14.85 -1.25
CA VAL A 121 -13.91 -13.41 -1.06
C VAL A 121 -14.71 -12.92 0.15
N THR A 122 -14.02 -12.35 1.14
CA THR A 122 -14.64 -11.88 2.40
C THR A 122 -14.80 -10.37 2.47
N ALA A 123 -14.02 -9.61 1.69
CA ALA A 123 -14.07 -8.15 1.66
C ALA A 123 -13.39 -7.59 0.39
N ILE A 124 -13.70 -6.33 0.08
CA ILE A 124 -13.08 -5.55 -1.00
C ILE A 124 -12.41 -4.32 -0.39
N GLY A 125 -11.19 -4.02 -0.81
CA GLY A 125 -10.50 -2.79 -0.45
C GLY A 125 -10.14 -2.00 -1.69
N ILE A 126 -10.19 -0.69 -1.59
CA ILE A 126 -10.03 0.24 -2.70
C ILE A 126 -9.01 1.30 -2.30
N GLY A 127 -7.98 1.44 -3.13
CA GLY A 127 -7.09 2.57 -3.17
C GLY A 127 -7.53 3.49 -4.31
N ALA A 128 -7.77 4.76 -4.02
CA ALA A 128 -8.15 5.73 -5.03
C ALA A 128 -7.28 6.98 -4.95
N ALA A 129 -6.88 7.50 -6.10
CA ALA A 129 -6.24 8.81 -6.19
C ALA A 129 -7.23 9.90 -5.77
N GLY A 130 -6.82 10.78 -4.86
CA GLY A 130 -7.61 11.92 -4.40
C GLY A 130 -7.81 11.97 -2.90
N LEU A 131 -8.50 13.02 -2.46
CA LEU A 131 -8.87 13.24 -1.07
C LEU A 131 -10.11 12.42 -0.71
N ILE A 132 -9.96 11.53 0.26
CA ILE A 132 -11.05 10.66 0.73
C ILE A 132 -11.80 11.31 1.89
N ASP A 133 -13.12 11.41 1.76
CA ASP A 133 -14.00 11.63 2.91
C ASP A 133 -14.32 10.27 3.53
N ARG A 134 -13.78 10.03 4.72
CA ARG A 134 -13.95 8.77 5.45
C ARG A 134 -15.33 8.61 6.09
N GLU A 135 -16.07 9.69 6.31
CA GLU A 135 -17.43 9.62 6.85
C GLU A 135 -18.42 9.14 5.78
N THR A 136 -18.31 9.71 4.57
CA THR A 136 -19.18 9.32 3.45
C THR A 136 -18.62 8.16 2.61
N ALA A 137 -17.34 7.81 2.83
CA ALA A 137 -16.59 6.82 2.06
C ALA A 137 -16.58 7.15 0.55
N THR A 138 -16.35 8.41 0.22
CA THR A 138 -16.30 8.94 -1.15
C THR A 138 -15.00 9.68 -1.43
N VAL A 139 -14.67 9.85 -2.71
CA VAL A 139 -13.59 10.74 -3.13
C VAL A 139 -14.16 12.14 -3.31
N VAL A 140 -13.63 13.10 -2.55
CA VAL A 140 -14.09 14.50 -2.57
C VAL A 140 -13.49 15.24 -3.77
N VAL A 141 -12.19 15.06 -4.00
CA VAL A 141 -11.44 15.72 -5.07
C VAL A 141 -10.38 14.75 -5.60
N SER A 142 -10.31 14.58 -6.92
CA SER A 142 -9.29 13.81 -7.61
C SER A 142 -8.87 14.50 -8.91
N PRO A 143 -7.80 15.31 -8.89
CA PRO A 143 -7.37 16.09 -10.06
C PRO A 143 -7.04 15.21 -11.29
N ASN A 144 -6.63 13.97 -11.05
CA ASN A 144 -6.24 13.02 -12.09
C ASN A 144 -7.35 12.02 -12.45
N LEU A 145 -8.47 11.99 -11.72
CA LEU A 145 -9.62 11.13 -12.00
C LEU A 145 -10.94 11.83 -11.63
N PRO A 146 -11.36 12.90 -12.33
CA PRO A 146 -12.57 13.64 -11.95
C PRO A 146 -13.85 12.79 -11.95
N SER A 147 -13.89 11.71 -12.74
CA SER A 147 -15.04 10.82 -12.84
C SER A 147 -15.35 10.01 -11.56
N ILE A 148 -14.45 9.99 -10.57
CA ILE A 148 -14.69 9.33 -9.28
C ILE A 148 -15.26 10.29 -8.23
N GLU A 149 -15.20 11.60 -8.47
CA GLU A 149 -15.60 12.62 -7.49
C GLU A 149 -17.09 12.51 -7.18
N GLY A 150 -17.43 12.40 -5.89
CA GLY A 150 -18.81 12.24 -5.41
C GLY A 150 -19.46 10.88 -5.70
N VAL A 151 -18.79 9.96 -6.41
CA VAL A 151 -19.30 8.62 -6.68
C VAL A 151 -19.10 7.72 -5.46
N ASN A 152 -20.19 7.12 -4.96
CA ASN A 152 -20.11 6.19 -3.83
C ASN A 152 -19.83 4.75 -4.30
N VAL A 153 -18.59 4.53 -4.76
CA VAL A 153 -18.10 3.22 -5.22
C VAL A 153 -18.19 2.14 -4.15
N VAL A 154 -18.07 2.54 -2.88
CA VAL A 154 -18.19 1.64 -1.71
C VAL A 154 -19.59 1.06 -1.62
N ARG A 155 -20.62 1.92 -1.67
CA ARG A 155 -22.02 1.51 -1.65
C ARG A 155 -22.35 0.66 -2.86
N MET A 156 -21.94 1.08 -4.06
CA MET A 156 -22.18 0.33 -5.29
C MET A 156 -21.67 -1.12 -5.20
N LEU A 157 -20.43 -1.31 -4.76
CA LEU A 157 -19.84 -2.65 -4.63
C LEU A 157 -20.47 -3.45 -3.49
N ARG A 158 -20.80 -2.79 -2.37
CA ARG A 158 -21.47 -3.43 -1.23
C ARG A 158 -22.87 -3.92 -1.61
N ASP A 159 -23.65 -3.11 -2.31
CA ASP A 159 -25.01 -3.45 -2.75
C ASP A 159 -24.99 -4.60 -3.76
N LYS A 160 -23.96 -4.68 -4.63
CA LYS A 160 -23.82 -5.75 -5.63
C LYS A 160 -23.34 -7.08 -5.04
N TYR A 161 -22.32 -7.06 -4.18
CA TYR A 161 -21.64 -8.29 -3.71
C TYR A 161 -22.03 -8.71 -2.30
N GLY A 162 -22.72 -7.86 -1.53
CA GLY A 162 -23.17 -8.18 -0.17
C GLY A 162 -22.04 -8.38 0.84
N ILE A 163 -20.84 -7.87 0.55
CA ILE A 163 -19.65 -7.99 1.40
C ILE A 163 -19.11 -6.61 1.81
N PRO A 164 -18.35 -6.51 2.91
CA PRO A 164 -17.70 -5.28 3.32
C PRO A 164 -16.79 -4.69 2.23
N VAL A 165 -16.82 -3.37 2.10
CA VAL A 165 -16.01 -2.60 1.16
C VAL A 165 -15.39 -1.43 1.89
N PHE A 166 -14.08 -1.24 1.72
CA PHE A 166 -13.27 -0.20 2.36
C PHE A 166 -12.57 0.66 1.31
N LEU A 167 -12.49 1.97 1.54
CA LEU A 167 -11.87 2.94 0.65
C LEU A 167 -10.82 3.74 1.42
N GLU A 168 -9.66 3.93 0.81
CA GLU A 168 -8.58 4.76 1.31
C GLU A 168 -7.79 5.37 0.14
N ASN A 169 -6.98 6.38 0.43
CA ASN A 169 -6.09 7.01 -0.54
C ASN A 169 -5.05 6.02 -1.09
N ASP A 170 -4.70 6.16 -2.37
CA ASP A 170 -3.75 5.31 -3.11
C ASP A 170 -2.35 5.22 -2.47
N ALA A 171 -1.78 6.33 -2.03
CA ALA A 171 -0.47 6.35 -1.36
C ALA A 171 -0.53 5.73 0.05
N ASN A 172 -1.64 5.94 0.78
CA ASN A 172 -1.88 5.30 2.07
C ASN A 172 -1.99 3.78 1.94
N VAL A 173 -2.76 3.26 0.96
CA VAL A 173 -2.82 1.82 0.75
C VAL A 173 -1.47 1.28 0.26
N ALA A 174 -0.73 1.98 -0.58
CA ALA A 174 0.61 1.56 -0.97
C ALA A 174 1.54 1.41 0.26
N ALA A 175 1.47 2.35 1.22
CA ALA A 175 2.19 2.26 2.49
C ALA A 175 1.74 1.04 3.33
N LEU A 176 0.43 0.76 3.39
CA LEU A 176 -0.10 -0.44 4.03
C LEU A 176 0.42 -1.73 3.36
N GLY A 177 0.49 -1.75 2.02
CA GLY A 177 1.01 -2.88 1.25
C GLY A 177 2.48 -3.15 1.60
N GLU A 178 3.31 -2.12 1.57
CA GLU A 178 4.73 -2.23 1.95
C GLU A 178 4.91 -2.65 3.41
N ARG A 179 4.06 -2.15 4.31
CA ARG A 179 4.05 -2.56 5.72
C ARG A 179 3.63 -4.01 5.91
N TRP A 180 2.76 -4.55 5.05
CA TRP A 180 2.24 -5.91 5.18
C TRP A 180 3.14 -6.95 4.51
N MET A 181 3.48 -6.75 3.24
CA MET A 181 4.17 -7.75 2.40
C MET A 181 5.48 -7.26 1.81
N GLY A 182 5.79 -5.97 1.95
CA GLY A 182 6.96 -5.37 1.33
C GLY A 182 8.15 -5.13 2.27
N VAL A 183 8.98 -4.14 1.91
CA VAL A 183 10.19 -3.75 2.65
C VAL A 183 9.84 -2.96 3.91
N GLY A 184 8.64 -2.39 3.96
CA GLY A 184 8.09 -1.70 5.13
C GLY A 184 7.85 -2.58 6.36
N ARG A 185 7.95 -3.92 6.24
CA ARG A 185 7.83 -4.85 7.38
C ARG A 185 8.93 -4.67 8.42
N ASP A 186 10.11 -4.26 7.99
CA ASP A 186 11.30 -4.13 8.84
C ASP A 186 11.33 -2.80 9.62
N PHE A 187 10.36 -1.92 9.36
CA PHE A 187 10.30 -0.57 9.92
C PHE A 187 8.98 -0.34 10.64
N LYS A 188 9.04 0.28 11.82
CA LYS A 188 7.85 0.78 12.53
C LYS A 188 7.48 2.18 12.07
N ASN A 189 8.45 2.99 11.69
CA ASN A 189 8.27 4.37 11.26
C ASN A 189 8.84 4.54 9.86
N PHE A 190 7.98 4.72 8.86
CA PHE A 190 8.44 5.03 7.51
C PHE A 190 7.48 5.95 6.76
N VAL A 191 8.02 6.69 5.80
CA VAL A 191 7.22 7.47 4.86
C VAL A 191 7.40 6.91 3.46
N LEU A 192 6.31 6.53 2.83
CA LEU A 192 6.27 6.12 1.44
C LEU A 192 5.99 7.33 0.55
N PHE A 193 6.77 7.48 -0.52
CA PHE A 193 6.54 8.45 -1.59
C PHE A 193 6.12 7.70 -2.85
N THR A 194 5.01 8.13 -3.46
CA THR A 194 4.65 7.72 -4.83
C THR A 194 5.21 8.77 -5.80
N LEU A 195 6.01 8.33 -6.77
CA LEU A 195 6.71 9.18 -7.73
C LEU A 195 6.24 8.86 -9.15
N GLY A 196 5.38 9.71 -9.71
CA GLY A 196 4.79 9.50 -11.02
C GLY A 196 4.32 10.80 -11.65
N THR A 197 3.11 10.82 -12.20
CA THR A 197 2.46 12.04 -12.71
C THR A 197 2.48 13.16 -11.68
N GLY A 198 2.22 12.82 -10.42
CA GLY A 198 2.35 13.66 -9.24
C GLY A 198 3.27 13.06 -8.17
N ILE A 199 3.25 13.65 -6.98
CA ILE A 199 3.94 13.12 -5.79
C ILE A 199 2.95 12.93 -4.64
N GLY A 200 2.71 11.68 -4.25
CA GLY A 200 1.86 11.33 -3.10
C GLY A 200 2.66 10.81 -1.92
N GLY A 201 2.00 10.71 -0.77
CA GLY A 201 2.61 10.29 0.49
C GLY A 201 1.73 9.34 1.29
N GLY A 202 2.35 8.35 1.93
CA GLY A 202 1.70 7.51 2.95
C GLY A 202 2.63 7.38 4.15
N ILE A 203 2.10 7.51 5.36
CA ILE A 203 2.93 7.53 6.58
C ILE A 203 2.55 6.36 7.49
N ILE A 204 3.50 5.49 7.78
CA ILE A 204 3.39 4.51 8.86
C ILE A 204 4.17 5.05 10.06
N TYR A 205 3.50 5.14 11.20
CA TYR A 205 4.09 5.58 12.47
C TYR A 205 3.64 4.64 13.59
N ASP A 206 4.57 4.21 14.44
CA ASP A 206 4.39 3.15 15.44
C ASP A 206 3.76 1.87 14.85
N GLY A 207 4.16 1.52 13.63
CA GLY A 207 3.71 0.35 12.91
C GLY A 207 2.25 0.41 12.42
N ARG A 208 1.62 1.58 12.46
CA ARG A 208 0.23 1.82 12.02
C ARG A 208 0.19 2.92 10.96
N LEU A 209 -0.79 2.85 10.06
CA LEU A 209 -1.07 3.93 9.15
C LEU A 209 -1.51 5.17 9.93
N MET A 210 -0.84 6.30 9.69
CA MET A 210 -1.35 7.59 10.13
C MET A 210 -2.58 7.93 9.31
N ASN A 211 -3.70 8.13 9.99
CA ASN A 211 -5.00 8.35 9.36
C ASN A 211 -5.13 9.78 8.79
N VAL A 212 -4.26 10.17 7.87
CA VAL A 212 -4.17 11.49 7.23
C VAL A 212 -3.99 11.33 5.72
N ALA A 213 -4.25 12.38 4.94
CA ALA A 213 -4.05 12.34 3.48
C ALA A 213 -2.55 12.33 3.08
N ALA A 214 -1.69 12.91 3.91
CA ALA A 214 -0.24 13.00 3.66
C ALA A 214 0.12 13.56 2.27
N GLU A 215 -0.46 14.73 1.94
CA GLU A 215 -0.26 15.50 0.69
C GLU A 215 1.15 16.12 0.58
N ILE A 216 2.20 15.28 0.68
CA ILE A 216 3.61 15.71 0.72
C ILE A 216 4.07 16.35 -0.60
N GLY A 217 3.45 16.01 -1.74
CA GLY A 217 3.69 16.68 -3.01
C GLY A 217 3.28 18.15 -3.03
N HIS A 218 2.34 18.55 -2.17
CA HIS A 218 1.85 19.93 -2.07
C HIS A 218 2.59 20.78 -1.03
N MET A 219 3.58 20.21 -0.33
CA MET A 219 4.49 20.97 0.53
C MET A 219 5.27 22.00 -0.30
N SER A 220 5.23 23.27 0.11
CA SER A 220 6.02 24.33 -0.53
C SER A 220 7.51 24.15 -0.23
N ILE A 221 8.31 23.94 -1.29
CA ILE A 221 9.78 23.91 -1.21
C ILE A 221 10.42 25.21 -1.71
N ILE A 222 9.65 26.03 -2.43
CA ILE A 222 10.06 27.38 -2.88
C ILE A 222 8.91 28.34 -2.58
N ALA A 223 9.01 29.19 -1.56
CA ALA A 223 7.91 30.01 -1.07
C ALA A 223 7.17 30.82 -2.17
N ASN A 224 7.93 31.41 -3.12
CA ASN A 224 7.39 32.19 -4.25
C ASN A 224 7.61 31.46 -5.59
N GLY A 225 7.45 30.14 -5.57
CA GLY A 225 7.71 29.28 -6.71
C GLY A 225 6.64 29.31 -7.79
N VAL A 226 6.74 28.39 -8.76
CA VAL A 226 5.73 28.19 -9.80
C VAL A 226 4.37 27.85 -9.19
N LYS A 227 3.29 28.31 -9.85
CA LYS A 227 1.92 28.02 -9.42
C LYS A 227 1.61 26.54 -9.63
N CYS A 228 1.12 25.89 -8.57
CA CYS A 228 0.66 24.50 -8.60
C CYS A 228 -0.82 24.43 -9.02
N SER A 229 -1.24 23.30 -9.58
CA SER A 229 -2.65 23.04 -9.92
C SER A 229 -3.56 23.01 -8.69
N CYS A 230 -3.04 22.74 -7.49
CA CYS A 230 -3.83 22.85 -6.25
C CYS A 230 -4.12 24.30 -5.83
N GLY A 231 -3.56 25.30 -6.52
CA GLY A 231 -3.75 26.73 -6.25
C GLY A 231 -2.63 27.37 -5.41
N ASN A 232 -1.79 26.57 -4.74
CA ASN A 232 -0.63 27.05 -4.00
C ASN A 232 0.57 27.38 -4.94
N HIS A 233 1.65 27.94 -4.39
CA HIS A 233 2.91 28.18 -5.10
C HIS A 233 4.05 27.35 -4.51
N GLY A 234 4.91 26.88 -5.40
CA GLY A 234 6.16 26.25 -5.02
C GLY A 234 6.06 24.85 -4.43
N CYS A 235 4.98 24.14 -4.69
CA CYS A 235 4.79 22.76 -4.28
C CYS A 235 5.89 21.84 -4.83
N LEU A 236 6.36 20.89 -4.03
CA LEU A 236 7.33 19.86 -4.42
C LEU A 236 6.99 19.19 -5.77
N GLU A 237 5.73 18.81 -5.94
CA GLU A 237 5.21 18.19 -7.16
C GLU A 237 5.49 19.02 -8.41
N SER A 238 5.41 20.35 -8.30
CA SER A 238 5.63 21.26 -9.43
C SER A 238 7.07 21.35 -9.92
N TYR A 239 8.00 20.64 -9.27
CA TYR A 239 9.41 20.59 -9.66
C TYR A 239 9.95 19.17 -9.80
N ALA A 240 9.44 18.22 -9.00
CA ALA A 240 10.03 16.89 -8.89
C ALA A 240 9.18 15.78 -9.51
N ALA A 241 7.93 16.04 -9.92
CA ALA A 241 7.08 15.03 -10.55
C ALA A 241 7.33 14.90 -12.06
N ALA A 242 6.85 13.81 -12.67
CA ALA A 242 7.01 13.53 -14.10
C ALA A 242 6.44 14.65 -14.98
N LYS A 243 5.30 15.23 -14.57
CA LYS A 243 4.69 16.37 -15.28
C LYS A 243 5.56 17.63 -15.24
N ALA A 244 6.23 17.88 -14.12
CA ALA A 244 7.15 19.01 -13.97
C ALA A 244 8.40 18.83 -14.84
N MET A 245 8.98 17.62 -14.86
CA MET A 245 10.11 17.28 -15.72
C MET A 245 9.75 17.50 -17.20
N LEU A 246 8.58 17.03 -17.63
CA LEU A 246 8.10 17.22 -19.00
C LEU A 246 7.93 18.69 -19.35
N SER A 247 7.26 19.46 -18.49
CA SER A 247 7.08 20.89 -18.69
C SER A 247 8.42 21.62 -18.82
N TYR A 248 9.38 21.30 -17.96
CA TYR A 248 10.71 21.90 -17.99
C TYR A 248 11.45 21.59 -19.30
N ALA A 249 11.43 20.32 -19.73
CA ALA A 249 12.06 19.91 -20.98
C ALA A 249 11.44 20.63 -22.19
N ILE A 250 10.11 20.69 -22.28
CA ILE A 250 9.41 21.40 -23.36
C ILE A 250 9.80 22.88 -23.38
N THR A 251 9.76 23.58 -22.24
CA THR A 251 10.15 24.99 -22.16
C THR A 251 11.62 25.23 -22.53
N ALA A 252 12.53 24.31 -22.19
CA ALA A 252 13.92 24.41 -22.62
C ALA A 252 14.07 24.24 -24.14
N LEU A 253 13.31 23.33 -24.75
CA LEU A 253 13.31 23.11 -26.20
C LEU A 253 12.70 24.28 -26.97
N GLU A 254 11.66 24.91 -26.43
CA GLU A 254 11.06 26.15 -26.98
C GLU A 254 12.06 27.31 -26.98
N HIS A 255 13.01 27.33 -26.04
CA HIS A 255 14.12 28.27 -25.99
C HIS A 255 15.41 27.74 -26.64
N ASP A 256 15.25 26.89 -27.65
CA ASP A 256 16.32 26.39 -28.51
C ASP A 256 17.42 25.56 -27.82
N ALA A 257 17.19 25.01 -26.63
CA ALA A 257 18.15 24.10 -25.99
C ALA A 257 18.55 22.94 -26.93
N ALA A 258 19.83 22.60 -26.96
CA ALA A 258 20.33 21.48 -27.76
C ALA A 258 19.96 20.15 -27.10
N SER A 259 19.24 19.28 -27.82
CA SER A 259 18.81 17.97 -27.32
C SER A 259 18.34 17.06 -28.46
N THR A 260 18.56 15.75 -28.29
CA THR A 260 18.02 14.70 -29.19
C THR A 260 16.51 14.57 -29.10
N LEU A 261 15.88 15.11 -28.04
CA LEU A 261 14.42 15.14 -27.90
C LEU A 261 13.73 15.86 -29.07
N LYS A 262 14.40 16.81 -29.73
CA LYS A 262 13.87 17.52 -30.92
C LYS A 262 13.64 16.59 -32.11
N GLU A 263 14.26 15.42 -32.16
CA GLU A 263 14.13 14.48 -33.27
C GLU A 263 12.98 13.49 -33.05
N ARG A 264 12.50 13.36 -31.80
CA ARG A 264 11.39 12.47 -31.45
C ARG A 264 10.06 12.99 -31.99
N HIS A 265 9.12 12.07 -32.16
CA HIS A 265 7.75 12.37 -32.61
C HIS A 265 7.67 13.29 -33.84
N GLN A 266 8.58 13.09 -34.81
CA GLN A 266 8.67 13.88 -36.04
C GLN A 266 8.89 15.39 -35.79
N GLY A 267 9.63 15.73 -34.73
CA GLY A 267 9.90 17.12 -34.36
C GLY A 267 8.83 17.77 -33.50
N ASN A 268 7.75 17.07 -33.17
CA ASN A 268 6.70 17.63 -32.33
C ASN A 268 7.02 17.46 -30.85
N ILE A 269 7.66 18.46 -30.26
CA ILE A 269 8.05 18.48 -28.84
C ILE A 269 6.86 18.40 -27.88
N TYR A 270 5.64 18.79 -28.30
CA TYR A 270 4.43 18.72 -27.47
C TYR A 270 3.84 17.31 -27.37
N LYS A 271 4.37 16.34 -28.14
CA LYS A 271 4.04 14.91 -28.03
C LYS A 271 5.01 14.14 -27.15
N LEU A 272 6.06 14.80 -26.63
CA LEU A 272 6.99 14.16 -25.71
C LEU A 272 6.29 13.68 -24.44
N THR A 273 6.81 12.58 -23.91
CA THR A 273 6.36 11.98 -22.67
C THR A 273 7.49 11.99 -21.63
N PRO A 274 7.20 11.79 -20.34
CA PRO A 274 8.26 11.61 -19.34
C PRO A 274 9.17 10.42 -19.64
N GLU A 275 8.63 9.37 -20.30
CA GLU A 275 9.42 8.22 -20.75
C GLU A 275 10.42 8.62 -21.83
N ASP A 276 10.06 9.52 -22.75
CA ASP A 276 11.00 10.02 -23.76
C ASP A 276 12.22 10.72 -23.14
N ILE A 277 11.99 11.50 -22.08
CA ILE A 277 13.06 12.16 -21.32
C ILE A 277 13.96 11.12 -20.66
N TYR A 278 13.37 10.11 -20.03
CA TYR A 278 14.15 9.06 -19.40
C TYR A 278 15.02 8.29 -20.42
N GLN A 279 14.44 7.88 -21.55
CA GLN A 279 15.18 7.17 -22.60
C GLN A 279 16.28 8.04 -23.21
N ALA A 280 16.00 9.29 -23.54
CA ALA A 280 17.02 10.22 -24.04
C ALA A 280 18.16 10.43 -23.04
N ALA A 281 17.85 10.49 -21.74
CA ALA A 281 18.87 10.59 -20.69
C ALA A 281 19.79 9.34 -20.64
N LEU A 282 19.23 8.14 -20.86
CA LEU A 282 20.01 6.90 -20.99
C LEU A 282 20.88 6.89 -22.25
N GLU A 283 20.37 7.45 -23.35
CA GLU A 283 21.08 7.62 -24.63
C GLU A 283 22.17 8.71 -24.57
N GLY A 284 22.29 9.42 -23.43
CA GLY A 284 23.34 10.40 -23.19
C GLY A 284 22.95 11.85 -23.47
N ASP A 285 21.68 12.15 -23.71
CA ASP A 285 21.19 13.51 -23.92
C ASP A 285 21.37 14.38 -22.67
N ASN A 286 22.12 15.48 -22.83
CA ASN A 286 22.48 16.34 -21.69
C ASN A 286 21.26 17.05 -21.08
N LEU A 287 20.37 17.59 -21.90
CA LEU A 287 19.16 18.26 -21.42
C LEU A 287 18.34 17.31 -20.54
N SER A 288 18.06 16.11 -21.03
CA SER A 288 17.27 15.11 -20.31
C SER A 288 17.92 14.68 -18.99
N ARG A 289 19.25 14.52 -18.97
CA ARG A 289 19.99 14.23 -17.73
C ARG A 289 19.92 15.38 -16.74
N ASP A 290 19.98 16.62 -17.21
CA ASP A 290 19.91 17.79 -16.36
C ASP A 290 18.50 18.00 -15.81
N VAL A 291 17.44 17.76 -16.60
CA VAL A 291 16.05 17.73 -16.12
C VAL A 291 15.89 16.76 -14.96
N LEU A 292 16.35 15.50 -15.13
CA LEU A 292 16.24 14.47 -14.09
C LEU A 292 17.06 14.81 -12.84
N ARG A 293 18.27 15.35 -13.00
CA ARG A 293 19.10 15.79 -11.86
C ARG A 293 18.46 16.93 -11.09
N GLU A 294 17.94 17.92 -11.79
CA GLU A 294 17.34 19.10 -11.16
C GLU A 294 16.08 18.71 -10.38
N ALA A 295 15.21 17.90 -10.99
CA ALA A 295 14.08 17.31 -10.30
C ALA A 295 14.53 16.49 -9.07
N GLY A 296 15.65 15.76 -9.18
CA GLY A 296 16.23 14.98 -8.09
C GLY A 296 16.64 15.86 -6.91
N LYS A 297 17.28 17.01 -7.16
CA LYS A 297 17.58 17.98 -6.10
C LYS A 297 16.31 18.44 -5.39
N TYR A 298 15.26 18.80 -6.14
CA TYR A 298 13.99 19.21 -5.54
C TYR A 298 13.32 18.09 -4.74
N LEU A 299 13.34 16.86 -5.23
CA LEU A 299 12.91 15.69 -4.46
C LEU A 299 13.69 15.58 -3.15
N GLY A 300 15.02 15.75 -3.20
CA GLY A 300 15.86 15.72 -2.01
C GLY A 300 15.54 16.81 -0.99
N VAL A 301 15.14 18.01 -1.44
CA VAL A 301 14.60 19.06 -0.54
C VAL A 301 13.34 18.56 0.17
N GLY A 302 12.41 17.99 -0.58
CA GLY A 302 11.17 17.44 -0.04
C GLY A 302 11.41 16.33 0.98
N ILE A 303 12.25 15.34 0.63
CA ILE A 303 12.60 14.24 1.52
C ILE A 303 13.30 14.77 2.79
N SER A 304 14.16 15.77 2.68
CA SER A 304 14.83 16.36 3.85
C SER A 304 13.85 16.95 4.85
N ASN A 305 12.83 17.67 4.35
CA ASN A 305 11.77 18.23 5.20
C ASN A 305 11.02 17.11 5.93
N ILE A 306 10.72 16.00 5.24
CA ILE A 306 10.06 14.84 5.86
C ILE A 306 10.95 14.19 6.92
N ILE A 307 12.25 14.05 6.67
CA ILE A 307 13.20 13.49 7.65
C ILE A 307 13.26 14.39 8.89
N HIS A 308 13.33 15.71 8.74
CA HIS A 308 13.32 16.64 9.88
C HIS A 308 12.02 16.60 10.67
N THR A 309 10.88 16.43 10.00
CA THR A 309 9.55 16.45 10.66
C THR A 309 9.24 15.13 11.37
N PHE A 310 9.52 13.99 10.74
CA PHE A 310 9.06 12.68 11.22
C PHE A 310 10.16 11.81 11.81
N SER A 311 11.44 12.10 11.50
CA SER A 311 12.58 11.23 11.86
C SER A 311 12.29 9.74 11.61
N PRO A 312 11.86 9.34 10.40
CA PRO A 312 11.50 7.96 10.11
C PRO A 312 12.73 7.04 10.13
N GLU A 313 12.52 5.73 10.18
CA GLU A 313 13.58 4.72 9.99
C GLU A 313 13.83 4.49 8.49
N ALA A 314 12.80 4.68 7.65
CA ALA A 314 12.90 4.54 6.21
C ALA A 314 12.08 5.56 5.41
N ILE A 315 12.61 5.89 4.23
CA ILE A 315 11.87 6.52 3.12
C ILE A 315 11.76 5.48 2.01
N ILE A 316 10.53 5.06 1.71
CA ILE A 316 10.26 4.06 0.68
C ILE A 316 9.77 4.77 -0.57
N LEU A 317 10.41 4.52 -1.71
CA LEU A 317 10.08 5.17 -2.98
C LEU A 317 9.45 4.18 -3.94
N THR A 318 8.28 4.53 -4.50
CA THR A 318 7.58 3.72 -5.52
C THR A 318 7.08 4.59 -6.67
N GLY A 319 6.61 3.96 -7.76
CA GLY A 319 5.97 4.63 -8.90
C GLY A 319 6.78 4.61 -10.20
N GLY A 320 6.24 5.27 -11.24
CA GLY A 320 6.79 5.20 -12.60
C GLY A 320 8.18 5.83 -12.78
N LEU A 321 8.62 6.68 -11.85
CA LEU A 321 9.94 7.31 -11.91
C LEU A 321 11.07 6.44 -11.34
N MET A 322 10.77 5.25 -10.81
CA MET A 322 11.77 4.37 -10.22
C MET A 322 12.82 3.87 -11.22
N GLY A 323 12.51 3.83 -12.52
CA GLY A 323 13.49 3.52 -13.57
C GLY A 323 14.67 4.51 -13.58
N ALA A 324 14.42 5.79 -13.26
CA ALA A 324 15.43 6.83 -13.24
C ALA A 324 16.31 6.85 -11.97
N TRP A 325 16.37 5.76 -11.21
CA TRP A 325 17.08 5.68 -9.91
C TRP A 325 18.49 6.28 -9.94
N ASN A 326 19.29 5.91 -10.95
CA ASN A 326 20.71 6.29 -11.00
C ASN A 326 20.97 7.77 -11.30
N ILE A 327 19.99 8.51 -11.81
CA ILE A 327 20.13 9.92 -12.15
C ILE A 327 19.28 10.78 -11.21
N TYR A 328 18.00 10.46 -11.08
CA TYR A 328 17.03 11.21 -10.29
C TYR A 328 17.15 10.92 -8.80
N ILE A 329 16.97 9.66 -8.37
CA ILE A 329 16.97 9.30 -6.94
C ILE A 329 18.34 9.43 -6.31
N ARG A 330 19.41 9.03 -7.01
CA ARG A 330 20.78 9.25 -6.51
C ARG A 330 21.08 10.73 -6.30
N GLU A 331 20.58 11.62 -7.13
CA GLU A 331 20.74 13.06 -6.92
C GLU A 331 19.91 13.55 -5.74
N ALA A 332 18.68 13.03 -5.56
CA ALA A 332 17.88 13.29 -4.36
C ALA A 332 18.60 12.87 -3.08
N ILE A 333 19.17 11.66 -3.01
CA ILE A 333 19.92 11.17 -1.84
C ILE A 333 21.13 12.08 -1.53
N LYS A 334 21.87 12.53 -2.55
CA LYS A 334 22.97 13.50 -2.35
C LYS A 334 22.45 14.79 -1.74
N GLU A 335 21.35 15.32 -2.26
CA GLU A 335 20.78 16.56 -1.75
C GLU A 335 20.24 16.39 -0.32
N VAL A 336 19.63 15.26 0.00
CA VAL A 336 19.22 14.90 1.36
C VAL A 336 20.41 14.92 2.32
N SER A 337 21.53 14.29 1.94
CA SER A 337 22.73 14.24 2.79
C SER A 337 23.33 15.61 3.11
N ARG A 338 23.09 16.61 2.25
CA ARG A 338 23.57 17.99 2.44
C ARG A 338 22.65 18.84 3.32
N ARG A 339 21.36 18.52 3.32
CA ARG A 339 20.31 19.33 3.97
C ARG A 339 19.89 18.81 5.33
N THR A 340 20.06 17.51 5.57
CA THR A 340 19.64 16.87 6.81
C THR A 340 20.72 16.97 7.87
N LEU A 341 20.30 16.96 9.15
CA LEU A 341 21.25 16.81 10.24
C LEU A 341 21.91 15.44 10.12
N LYS A 342 23.24 15.39 10.19
CA LYS A 342 24.01 14.16 9.95
C LYS A 342 23.47 12.95 10.74
N HIS A 343 23.13 13.15 12.02
CA HIS A 343 22.60 12.07 12.85
C HIS A 343 21.24 11.55 12.38
N LEU A 344 20.36 12.41 11.84
CA LEU A 344 19.09 11.95 11.27
C LEU A 344 19.32 11.21 9.94
N PHE A 345 20.22 11.73 9.10
CA PHE A 345 20.56 11.08 7.83
C PHE A 345 21.12 9.67 8.03
N ASP A 346 22.06 9.52 8.97
CA ASP A 346 22.72 8.23 9.23
C ASP A 346 21.75 7.16 9.77
N ASN A 347 20.58 7.56 10.29
CA ASN A 347 19.55 6.67 10.84
C ASN A 347 18.35 6.44 9.90
N VAL A 348 18.35 7.04 8.71
CA VAL A 348 17.31 6.87 7.69
C VAL A 348 17.83 6.01 6.54
N THR A 349 17.05 4.99 6.16
CA THR A 349 17.32 4.23 4.93
C THR A 349 16.38 4.69 3.82
N ILE A 350 16.93 5.11 2.66
CA ILE A 350 16.14 5.45 1.47
C ILE A 350 16.20 4.27 0.50
N VAL A 351 15.06 3.60 0.27
CA VAL A 351 14.99 2.33 -0.46
C VAL A 351 13.87 2.33 -1.51
N PRO A 352 14.00 1.53 -2.59
CA PRO A 352 12.87 1.29 -3.47
C PRO A 352 11.83 0.40 -2.77
N SER A 353 10.57 0.59 -3.13
CA SER A 353 9.49 -0.35 -2.83
C SER A 353 9.81 -1.74 -3.38
N SER A 354 9.56 -2.78 -2.59
CA SER A 354 9.72 -4.16 -3.03
C SER A 354 8.49 -4.71 -3.77
N LEU A 355 7.32 -4.08 -3.58
CA LEU A 355 6.08 -4.45 -4.27
C LEU A 355 5.90 -3.71 -5.60
N LEU A 356 6.71 -2.68 -5.87
CA LEU A 356 6.68 -1.89 -7.10
C LEU A 356 5.26 -1.39 -7.40
N ASP A 357 4.76 -1.66 -8.61
CA ASP A 357 3.42 -1.32 -9.08
C ASP A 357 2.28 -2.02 -8.33
N ASP A 358 2.56 -3.11 -7.62
CA ASP A 358 1.55 -3.89 -6.91
C ASP A 358 1.33 -3.42 -5.47
N ALA A 359 2.12 -2.46 -4.98
CA ALA A 359 2.01 -1.93 -3.61
C ALA A 359 0.58 -1.46 -3.27
N GLY A 360 -0.05 -0.73 -4.20
CA GLY A 360 -1.42 -0.22 -4.02
C GLY A 360 -2.45 -1.35 -3.92
N ILE A 361 -2.41 -2.32 -4.84
CA ILE A 361 -3.37 -3.44 -4.86
C ILE A 361 -3.22 -4.33 -3.62
N VAL A 362 -1.98 -4.70 -3.27
CA VAL A 362 -1.69 -5.52 -2.09
C VAL A 362 -2.10 -4.78 -0.82
N GLY A 363 -1.85 -3.48 -0.78
CA GLY A 363 -2.30 -2.59 0.28
C GLY A 363 -3.81 -2.50 0.43
N SER A 364 -4.53 -2.39 -0.69
CA SER A 364 -5.99 -2.41 -0.72
C SER A 364 -6.54 -3.75 -0.21
N ALA A 365 -5.94 -4.87 -0.58
CA ALA A 365 -6.32 -6.17 -0.02
C ALA A 365 -6.06 -6.23 1.50
N TYR A 366 -4.94 -5.69 1.99
CA TYR A 366 -4.68 -5.59 3.41
C TYR A 366 -5.70 -4.71 4.16
N LEU A 367 -6.08 -3.58 3.56
CA LEU A 367 -7.14 -2.71 4.08
C LEU A 367 -8.44 -3.50 4.29
N ALA A 368 -8.83 -4.30 3.30
CA ALA A 368 -9.97 -5.20 3.41
C ALA A 368 -9.85 -6.22 4.55
N PHE A 369 -8.71 -6.89 4.69
CA PHE A 369 -8.50 -7.86 5.77
C PHE A 369 -8.47 -7.21 7.15
N SER A 370 -7.82 -6.06 7.28
CA SER A 370 -7.71 -5.32 8.55
C SER A 370 -9.05 -4.73 8.99
N GLY A 371 -9.86 -4.23 8.05
CA GLY A 371 -11.19 -3.69 8.32
C GLY A 371 -12.20 -4.73 8.84
N LEU A 372 -11.96 -6.03 8.60
CA LEU A 372 -12.75 -7.11 9.20
C LEU A 372 -12.42 -7.38 10.68
N SER A 373 -11.31 -6.84 11.19
CA SER A 373 -10.82 -7.08 12.55
C SER A 373 -11.19 -5.96 13.54
N CYS A 374 -11.88 -4.91 13.07
CA CYS A 374 -12.28 -3.73 13.83
C CYS A 374 -13.71 -3.80 14.34
#